data_AF-A0A8H2LFL4-F1
#
_entry.id   AF-A0A8H2LFL4-F1
#
_cell.length_a   1.000
_cell.length_b   1.000
_cell.length_c   1.000
_cell.angle_alpha   90.00
_cell.angle_beta   90.00
_cell.angle_gamma   90.00
#
_symmetry.space_group_name_H-M   'P 1'
#
loop_
_entity.id
_entity.type
_entity.pdbx_description
1 polymer ?
#
loop_
_entity_poly.entity_id
_entity_poly.type
_entity_poly.pdbx_seq_one_letter_code
_entity_poly.pdbx_strand_id
1 'polypeptide(L)'
;MQNTENPQLTTRDWLAIERTKLANERTFLAYFRTFIVFLGSGITILKLEWFSDIKWFGVVLLFCSPLLLIVGIVRLVYVKKVIRNHYK
;
A
#
# COMPACT_ATOMS: atom_id res chain seq x y z
N MET A 1 7.72 36.36 30.76
CA MET A 1 7.80 36.51 29.30
C MET A 1 8.36 35.22 28.73
N GLN A 2 7.54 34.38 28.09
CA GLN A 2 7.97 33.48 27.02
C GLN A 2 6.71 33.01 26.27
N ASN A 3 6.80 33.11 24.96
CA ASN A 3 5.74 33.44 24.03
C ASN A 3 5.02 32.17 23.52
N THR A 4 3.72 32.31 23.29
CA THR A 4 2.87 31.42 22.51
C THR A 4 3.30 31.42 21.04
N GLU A 5 4.29 30.60 20.69
CA GLU A 5 4.67 30.36 19.30
C GLU A 5 3.76 29.25 18.73
N ASN A 6 2.76 29.63 17.91
CA ASN A 6 2.15 28.71 16.95
C ASN A 6 3.28 27.96 16.25
N PRO A 7 3.32 26.62 16.20
CA PRO A 7 4.30 25.92 15.37
C PRO A 7 3.91 26.11 13.91
N GLN A 8 4.21 27.29 13.37
CA GLN A 8 4.22 27.54 11.93
C GLN A 8 5.34 26.65 11.39
N LEU A 9 4.98 25.42 11.00
CA LEU A 9 5.85 24.52 10.25
C LEU A 9 6.53 25.34 9.16
N THR A 10 7.84 25.49 9.25
CA THR A 10 8.57 26.22 8.21
C THR A 10 8.37 25.46 6.90
N THR A 11 8.38 26.14 5.74
CA THR A 11 8.08 25.50 4.43
C THR A 11 8.93 24.25 4.16
N ARG A 12 10.11 24.17 4.79
CA ARG A 12 11.05 23.04 4.75
C ARG A 12 10.52 21.82 5.51
N ASP A 13 9.89 21.98 6.67
CA ASP A 13 9.31 20.89 7.45
C ASP A 13 8.09 20.31 6.74
N TRP A 14 7.28 21.16 6.12
CA TRP A 14 6.17 20.73 5.28
C TRP A 14 6.67 19.89 4.09
N LEU A 15 7.73 20.34 3.40
CA LEU A 15 8.33 19.61 2.29
C LEU A 15 8.98 18.29 2.75
N ALA A 16 9.52 18.21 3.95
CA ALA A 16 10.07 16.97 4.53
C ALA A 16 8.97 15.93 4.82
N ILE A 17 7.81 16.37 5.33
CA ILE A 17 6.64 15.51 5.56
C ILE A 17 6.09 14.99 4.23
N GLU A 18 5.96 15.85 3.21
CA GLU A 18 5.49 15.43 1.87
C GLU A 18 6.40 14.37 1.24
N ARG A 19 7.73 14.52 1.32
CA ARG A 19 8.66 13.49 0.78
C ARG A 19 8.47 12.15 1.47
N THR A 20 8.27 12.16 2.78
CA THR A 20 8.04 10.94 3.57
C THR A 20 6.70 10.29 3.21
N LYS A 21 5.65 11.09 3.04
CA LYS A 21 4.33 10.64 2.56
C LYS A 21 4.41 10.03 1.16
N LEU A 22 5.08 10.71 0.24
CA LEU A 22 5.22 10.26 -1.15
C LEU A 22 6.04 8.96 -1.25
N ALA A 23 7.06 8.79 -0.41
CA ALA A 23 7.80 7.53 -0.31
C ALA A 23 6.94 6.37 0.24
N ASN A 24 6.06 6.64 1.21
CA ASN A 24 5.13 5.63 1.71
C ASN A 24 4.06 5.26 0.68
N GLU A 25 3.52 6.25 -0.04
CA GLU A 25 2.57 6.03 -1.15
C GLU A 25 3.23 5.25 -2.30
N ARG A 26 4.49 5.53 -2.64
CA ARG A 26 5.26 4.73 -3.60
C ARG A 26 5.34 3.26 -3.17
N THR A 27 5.59 3.01 -1.89
CA THR A 27 5.70 1.62 -1.42
C THR A 27 4.35 0.91 -1.44
N PHE A 28 3.27 1.62 -1.10
CA PHE A 28 1.91 1.10 -1.28
C PHE A 28 1.60 0.76 -2.75
N LEU A 29 1.93 1.67 -3.67
CA LEU A 29 1.74 1.43 -5.11
C LEU A 29 2.58 0.25 -5.62
N ALA A 30 3.75 -0.02 -5.03
CA ALA A 30 4.53 -1.22 -5.32
C ALA A 30 3.82 -2.51 -4.87
N TYR A 31 3.25 -2.54 -3.67
CA TYR A 31 2.41 -3.66 -3.21
C TYR A 31 1.17 -3.84 -4.10
N PHE A 32 0.51 -2.74 -4.46
CA PHE A 32 -0.65 -2.76 -5.34
C PHE A 32 -0.31 -3.28 -6.75
N ARG A 33 0.86 -2.92 -7.30
CA ARG A 33 1.35 -3.48 -8.56
C ARG A 33 1.50 -5.00 -8.45
N THR A 34 2.15 -5.49 -7.39
CA THR A 34 2.31 -6.95 -7.21
C THR A 34 0.95 -7.64 -7.07
N PHE A 35 -0.01 -7.04 -6.37
CA PHE A 35 -1.38 -7.54 -6.29
C PHE A 35 -2.03 -7.73 -7.67
N ILE A 36 -2.01 -6.70 -8.53
CA ILE A 36 -2.63 -6.78 -9.86
C ILE A 36 -1.96 -7.87 -10.72
N VAL A 37 -0.63 -7.98 -10.66
CA VAL A 37 0.10 -9.00 -11.42
C VAL A 37 -0.30 -10.42 -10.97
N PHE A 38 -0.37 -10.67 -9.67
CA PHE A 38 -0.80 -11.97 -9.12
C PHE A 38 -2.28 -12.25 -9.42
N LEU A 39 -3.15 -11.25 -9.33
CA LEU A 39 -4.56 -11.38 -9.65
C LEU A 39 -4.77 -11.70 -11.14
N GLY A 40 -4.14 -10.93 -12.02
CA GLY A 40 -4.23 -11.10 -13.47
C GLY A 40 -3.69 -12.45 -13.92
N SER A 41 -2.50 -12.83 -13.45
CA SER A 41 -1.92 -14.14 -13.75
C SER A 41 -2.77 -15.30 -13.23
N GLY A 42 -3.33 -15.21 -12.01
CA GLY A 42 -4.26 -16.21 -11.47
C GLY A 42 -5.51 -16.37 -12.33
N ILE A 43 -6.13 -15.25 -12.75
CA ILE A 43 -7.30 -15.25 -13.64
C ILE A 43 -6.95 -15.84 -15.01
N THR A 44 -5.80 -15.47 -15.59
CA THR A 44 -5.33 -16.00 -16.89
C THR A 44 -5.13 -17.51 -16.83
N ILE A 45 -4.48 -18.02 -15.79
CA ILE A 45 -4.26 -19.47 -15.60
C ILE A 45 -5.58 -20.21 -15.46
N LEU A 46 -6.56 -19.67 -14.71
CA LEU A 46 -7.87 -20.28 -14.55
C LEU A 46 -8.72 -20.27 -15.83
N LYS A 47 -8.55 -19.24 -16.68
CA LYS A 47 -9.25 -19.10 -17.96
C LYS A 47 -8.70 -20.00 -19.07
N LEU A 48 -7.44 -20.43 -18.99
CA LEU A 48 -6.86 -21.32 -19.99
C LEU A 48 -7.25 -22.78 -19.71
N GLU A 49 -8.15 -23.32 -20.53
CA GLU A 49 -8.62 -24.70 -20.42
C GLU A 49 -7.54 -25.76 -20.65
N TRP A 50 -6.47 -25.40 -21.36
CA TRP A 50 -5.31 -26.27 -21.64
C TRP A 50 -4.45 -26.60 -20.42
N PHE A 51 -4.59 -25.84 -19.32
CA PHE A 51 -3.76 -25.99 -18.11
C PHE A 51 -4.52 -26.64 -16.95
N SER A 52 -5.26 -27.71 -17.21
CA SER A 52 -6.10 -28.37 -16.19
C SER A 52 -5.30 -28.80 -14.94
N ASP A 53 -4.05 -29.24 -15.10
CA ASP A 53 -3.16 -29.60 -13.99
C ASP A 53 -2.68 -28.39 -13.16
N ILE A 54 -2.65 -27.19 -13.75
CA ILE A 54 -2.12 -25.96 -13.12
C ILE A 54 -3.25 -25.11 -12.52
N LYS A 55 -4.53 -25.50 -12.69
CA LYS A 55 -5.68 -24.77 -12.12
C LYS A 55 -5.54 -24.54 -10.62
N TRP A 56 -4.98 -25.50 -9.87
CA TRP A 56 -4.73 -25.35 -8.44
C TRP A 56 -3.77 -24.19 -8.12
N PHE A 57 -2.72 -24.00 -8.91
CA PHE A 57 -1.83 -22.84 -8.77
C PHE A 57 -2.56 -21.52 -9.01
N GLY A 58 -3.47 -21.48 -9.99
CA GLY A 58 -4.33 -20.31 -10.24
C GLY A 58 -5.19 -19.93 -9.03
N VAL A 59 -5.77 -20.92 -8.35
CA VAL A 59 -6.54 -20.71 -7.11
C VAL A 59 -5.65 -20.21 -5.97
N VAL A 60 -4.46 -20.78 -5.79
CA VAL A 60 -3.49 -20.31 -4.78
C VAL A 60 -3.08 -18.86 -5.04
N LEU A 61 -2.79 -18.51 -6.30
CA LEU A 61 -2.47 -17.14 -6.71
C LEU A 61 -3.62 -16.17 -6.42
N LEU A 62 -4.85 -16.58 -6.74
CA LEU A 62 -6.05 -15.81 -6.47
C LEU A 62 -6.27 -15.58 -4.97
N PHE A 63 -5.91 -16.55 -4.12
CA PHE A 63 -6.03 -16.44 -2.66
C PHE A 63 -4.89 -15.61 -2.03
N CYS A 64 -3.66 -15.74 -2.53
CA CYS A 64 -2.54 -14.91 -2.12
C CYS A 64 -2.71 -13.43 -2.50
N SER A 65 -3.44 -13.16 -3.59
CA SER A 65 -3.68 -11.82 -4.09
C SER A 65 -4.36 -10.88 -3.07
N PRO A 66 -5.56 -11.15 -2.53
CA PRO A 66 -6.18 -10.30 -1.50
C PRO A 66 -5.31 -10.21 -0.23
N LEU A 67 -4.50 -11.22 0.07
CA LEU A 67 -3.55 -11.21 1.19
C LEU A 67 -2.47 -10.13 1.00
N LEU A 68 -1.88 -10.02 -0.19
CA LEU A 68 -0.95 -8.94 -0.55
C LEU A 68 -1.62 -7.56 -0.52
N LEU A 69 -2.88 -7.48 -0.98
CA LEU A 69 -3.66 -6.24 -0.94
C LEU A 69 -3.91 -5.79 0.51
N ILE A 70 -4.32 -6.71 1.39
CA ILE A 70 -4.58 -6.45 2.80
C ILE A 70 -3.32 -5.94 3.49
N VAL A 71 -2.16 -6.59 3.28
CA VAL A 71 -0.87 -6.13 3.82
C VAL A 71 -0.54 -4.70 3.35
N GLY A 72 -0.74 -4.42 2.06
CA GLY A 72 -0.54 -3.09 1.49
C GLY A 72 -1.45 -2.02 2.11
N ILE A 73 -2.75 -2.31 2.20
CA ILE A 73 -3.76 -1.41 2.78
C ILE A 73 -3.49 -1.15 4.25
N VAL A 74 -3.23 -2.21 5.05
CA VAL A 74 -2.92 -2.08 6.48
C VAL A 74 -1.73 -1.17 6.69
N ARG A 75 -0.66 -1.31 5.89
CA ARG A 75 0.53 -0.45 5.98
C ARG A 75 0.23 1.01 5.67
N LEU A 76 -0.55 1.27 4.61
CA LEU A 76 -0.94 2.64 4.22
C LEU A 76 -1.84 3.29 5.28
N VAL A 77 -2.81 2.56 5.82
CA VAL A 77 -3.72 3.04 6.85
C VAL A 77 -2.99 3.24 8.18
N TYR A 78 -2.10 2.33 8.57
CA TYR A 78 -1.29 2.45 9.78
C TYR A 78 -0.45 3.75 9.78
N VAL A 79 0.26 4.04 8.69
CA VAL A 79 1.06 5.27 8.56
C VAL A 79 0.16 6.51 8.55
N LYS A 80 -0.97 6.49 7.83
CA LYS A 80 -1.95 7.60 7.86
C LYS A 80 -2.57 7.82 9.24
N LYS A 81 -2.74 6.75 10.05
CA LYS A 81 -3.37 6.82 11.37
C LYS A 81 -2.39 7.33 12.44
N VAL A 82 -1.13 6.92 12.38
CA VAL A 82 -0.05 7.43 13.24
C VAL A 82 0.10 8.94 13.13
N ILE A 83 0.08 9.48 11.91
CA ILE A 83 0.27 10.93 11.70
C ILE A 83 -0.93 11.74 12.23
N ARG A 84 -2.15 11.20 12.09
CA ARG A 84 -3.37 11.90 12.55
C ARG A 84 -3.49 11.98 14.07
N ASN A 85 -2.89 11.05 14.80
CA ASN A 85 -3.02 10.98 16.26
C ASN A 85 -1.97 11.82 17.01
N HIS A 86 -0.95 12.35 16.31
CA HIS A 86 0.11 13.18 16.88
C HIS A 86 -0.09 14.69 16.65
N TYR A 87 -1.16 15.10 15.97
CA TYR A 87 -1.48 16.50 15.70
C TYR A 87 -2.92 16.83 16.12
N LYS A 88 -3.21 16.61 17.41
CA LYS A 88 -4.34 17.25 18.09
C LYS A 88 -3.82 18.35 19.00
#